data_AF-M0EEQ6-F1
#
_entry.id   AF-M0EEQ6-F1
#
_cell.length_a   1.000
_cell.length_b   1.000
_cell.length_c   1.000
_cell.angle_alpha   90.00
_cell.angle_beta   90.00
_cell.angle_gamma   90.00
#
_symmetry.space_group_name_H-M   'P 1'
#
loop_
_entity.id
_entity.type
_entity.pdbx_description
1 polymer ?
#
loop_
_entity_poly.entity_id
_entity_poly.type
_entity_poly.pdbx_seq_one_letter_code
_entity_poly.pdbx_strand_id
1 'polypeptide(L)'
;MKDPLADATPEVGYQTVEWDMLKPPDERVMLLTYTNRLKLSEMSVWEDGDMTEYSVVDSVGNTYTEVDFDRVSDTPDPGQLDAVLTDIESETGKPRRVALARLAEMAAEAPEACADAVEPMVKLLSDSPPAVQGEALNVLTTVGESKPELTRAGVDLTVALLESATHPLLQNEAVQFLDMFAAHDPGAVTAAVPGLAALLGEVAPTAGEFLSAEEVPLRSNAAGVLADIAGEYPTKVKPWVPDAIELLDDPDEQVRHNATAILARVAAEHPDVVPPATEELLAVLDDDLANTRFNACWALNYVNATNTVDTLREIAATDPDTDVREVAQLVVDNLEE
;
A
#
# COMPACT_ATOMS: atom_id res chain seq x y z
N MET A 1 -4.21 39.52 -12.23
CA MET A 1 -3.51 38.38 -12.87
C MET A 1 -3.93 37.16 -12.09
N LYS A 2 -4.44 36.10 -12.74
CA LYS A 2 -4.79 34.85 -12.04
C LYS A 2 -3.49 34.25 -11.51
N ASP A 3 -3.50 33.74 -10.29
CA ASP A 3 -2.34 33.01 -9.75
C ASP A 3 -2.13 31.76 -10.62
N PRO A 4 -0.96 31.59 -11.26
CA PRO A 4 -0.69 30.44 -12.12
C PRO A 4 -0.69 29.11 -11.37
N LEU A 5 -0.55 29.12 -10.04
CA LEU A 5 -0.60 27.92 -9.21
C LEU A 5 -2.00 27.59 -8.68
N ALA A 6 -3.00 28.44 -8.91
CA ALA A 6 -4.33 28.27 -8.32
C ALA A 6 -4.99 26.93 -8.65
N ASP A 7 -4.68 26.35 -9.82
CA ASP A 7 -5.21 25.06 -10.26
C ASP A 7 -4.13 23.95 -10.21
N ALA A 8 -2.96 24.23 -9.61
CA ALA A 8 -1.75 23.40 -9.67
C ALA A 8 -1.33 22.80 -8.32
N THR A 9 -2.06 23.10 -7.24
CA THR A 9 -1.79 22.56 -5.90
C THR A 9 -2.50 21.23 -5.69
N PRO A 10 -1.84 20.20 -5.14
CA PRO A 10 -2.50 18.96 -4.78
C PRO A 10 -3.43 19.15 -3.57
N GLU A 11 -4.38 18.25 -3.35
CA GLU A 11 -5.27 18.28 -2.18
C GLU A 11 -4.49 18.14 -0.86
N VAL A 12 -3.55 17.18 -0.83
CA VAL A 12 -2.56 17.01 0.25
C VAL A 12 -1.19 16.72 -0.34
N GLY A 13 -0.14 16.93 0.45
CA GLY A 13 1.21 16.57 0.05
C GLY A 13 1.80 17.53 -0.98
N TYR A 14 2.48 16.94 -1.97
CA TYR A 14 3.38 17.60 -2.91
C TYR A 14 3.22 17.03 -4.31
N GLN A 15 3.45 17.87 -5.31
CA GLN A 15 3.41 17.48 -6.72
C GLN A 15 4.42 18.29 -7.52
N THR A 16 5.07 17.67 -8.51
CA THR A 16 5.93 18.38 -9.45
C THR A 16 5.10 19.11 -10.52
N VAL A 17 5.47 20.36 -10.78
CA VAL A 17 4.99 21.16 -11.89
C VAL A 17 6.13 21.51 -12.83
N GLU A 18 5.81 21.54 -14.11
CA GLU A 18 6.69 22.03 -15.16
C GLU A 18 6.29 23.47 -15.53
N TRP A 19 7.27 24.36 -15.63
CA TRP A 19 7.11 25.74 -16.06
C TRP A 19 7.65 25.92 -17.48
N ASP A 20 6.75 26.07 -18.45
CA ASP A 20 7.07 26.36 -19.84
C ASP A 20 7.36 27.85 -20.03
N MET A 21 8.64 28.22 -20.07
CA MET A 21 9.08 29.62 -20.08
C MET A 21 8.79 30.35 -21.40
N LEU A 22 8.29 29.64 -22.41
CA LEU A 22 7.82 30.22 -23.67
C LEU A 22 6.36 30.66 -23.64
N LYS A 23 5.59 30.20 -22.65
CA LYS A 23 4.16 30.51 -22.53
C LYS A 23 3.91 31.74 -21.66
N PRO A 24 2.77 32.43 -21.87
CA PRO A 24 2.36 33.50 -20.98
C PRO A 24 2.11 32.95 -19.57
N PRO A 25 2.25 33.78 -18.51
CA PRO A 25 2.25 33.29 -17.13
C PRO A 25 1.02 32.50 -16.70
N ASP A 26 -0.13 32.72 -17.32
CA ASP A 26 -1.39 32.03 -17.08
C ASP A 26 -1.51 30.65 -17.77
N GLU A 27 -0.60 30.32 -18.69
CA GLU A 27 -0.60 29.06 -19.44
C GLU A 27 0.69 28.24 -19.26
N ARG A 28 1.67 28.76 -18.52
CA ARG A 28 3.00 28.15 -18.41
C ARG A 28 3.10 26.96 -17.46
N VAL A 29 2.10 26.69 -16.63
CA VAL A 29 2.16 25.62 -15.62
C VAL A 29 1.54 24.33 -16.16
N MET A 30 2.32 23.26 -16.19
CA MET A 30 1.85 21.91 -16.50
C MET A 30 1.99 21.00 -15.27
N LEU A 31 0.91 20.30 -14.93
CA LEU A 31 0.84 19.40 -13.79
C LEU A 31 1.35 18.00 -14.14
N LEU A 32 2.28 17.48 -13.35
CA LEU A 32 2.75 16.11 -13.46
C LEU A 32 2.09 15.24 -12.39
N THR A 33 0.80 14.94 -12.54
CA THR A 33 -0.04 14.32 -11.47
C THR A 33 0.46 12.97 -10.97
N TYR A 34 1.21 12.21 -11.77
CA TYR A 34 1.85 10.95 -11.35
C TYR A 34 2.96 11.11 -10.31
N THR A 35 3.45 12.34 -10.10
CA THR A 35 4.48 12.67 -9.11
C THR A 35 3.92 12.97 -7.72
N ASN A 36 2.60 12.89 -7.52
CA ASN A 36 1.97 13.22 -6.25
C ASN A 36 2.50 12.30 -5.12
N ARG A 37 3.02 12.90 -4.04
CA ARG A 37 3.46 12.21 -2.81
C ARG A 37 2.98 12.98 -1.59
N LEU A 38 2.77 12.28 -0.48
CA LEU A 38 2.42 12.92 0.79
C LEU A 38 3.61 13.64 1.43
N LYS A 39 4.81 13.07 1.28
CA LYS A 39 6.04 13.44 1.99
C LYS A 39 6.98 14.20 1.05
N LEU A 40 7.68 15.20 1.58
CA LEU A 40 8.60 16.01 0.80
C LEU A 40 9.90 15.25 0.54
N SER A 41 10.33 14.42 1.50
CA SER A 41 11.52 13.57 1.37
C SER A 41 11.44 12.54 0.23
N GLU A 42 10.23 12.19 -0.22
CA GLU A 42 10.01 11.29 -1.37
C GLU A 42 9.97 12.03 -2.71
N MET A 43 9.98 13.36 -2.69
CA MET A 43 9.94 14.14 -3.92
C MET A 43 11.31 14.20 -4.57
N SER A 44 11.33 14.03 -5.89
CA SER A 44 12.52 14.27 -6.70
C SER A 44 12.49 15.69 -7.25
N VAL A 45 13.57 16.44 -7.06
CA VAL A 45 13.80 17.69 -7.78
C VAL A 45 14.45 17.39 -9.11
N TRP A 46 13.96 18.03 -10.17
CA TRP A 46 14.49 17.87 -11.51
C TRP A 46 15.31 19.11 -11.88
N GLU A 47 16.38 18.90 -12.65
CA GLU A 47 17.22 19.99 -13.13
C GLU A 47 16.46 20.85 -14.14
N ASP A 48 16.61 22.17 -14.03
CA ASP A 48 16.04 23.11 -14.99
C ASP A 48 16.75 22.98 -16.35
N GLY A 49 15.96 23.02 -17.41
CA GLY A 49 16.43 23.13 -18.79
C GLY A 49 16.44 24.59 -19.27
N ASP A 50 17.02 24.82 -20.45
CA ASP A 50 17.16 26.17 -21.04
C ASP A 50 15.83 26.95 -21.14
N MET A 51 14.70 26.25 -21.32
CA MET A 51 13.37 26.84 -21.55
C MET A 51 12.27 26.24 -20.66
N THR A 52 12.64 25.37 -19.71
CA THR A 52 11.72 24.61 -18.87
C THR A 52 12.27 24.57 -17.46
N GLU A 53 11.52 25.09 -16.50
CA GLU A 53 11.88 25.00 -15.08
C GLU A 53 10.99 23.98 -14.38
N TYR A 54 11.48 23.36 -13.30
CA TYR A 54 10.71 22.43 -12.49
C TYR A 54 10.58 22.94 -11.05
N SER A 55 9.43 22.71 -10.45
CA SER A 55 9.25 22.95 -9.02
C SER A 55 8.33 21.91 -8.42
N VAL A 56 8.58 21.58 -7.16
CA VAL A 56 7.60 20.88 -6.34
C VAL A 56 6.65 21.92 -5.75
N VAL A 57 5.36 21.64 -5.70
CA VAL A 57 4.33 22.52 -5.14
C VAL A 57 3.56 21.77 -4.06
N ASP A 58 3.35 22.41 -2.91
CA ASP A 58 2.51 21.84 -1.85
C ASP A 58 1.04 22.27 -1.94
N SER A 59 0.19 21.66 -1.11
CA SER A 59 -1.26 21.91 -1.10
C SER A 59 -1.69 23.35 -0.72
N VAL A 60 -0.75 24.20 -0.30
CA VAL A 60 -1.02 25.61 0.01
C VAL A 60 -0.28 26.58 -0.91
N GLY A 61 0.35 26.06 -1.98
CA GLY A 61 0.97 26.86 -3.05
C GLY A 61 2.42 27.28 -2.79
N ASN A 62 3.12 26.71 -1.81
CA ASN A 62 4.57 26.93 -1.72
C ASN A 62 5.28 26.14 -2.82
N THR A 63 6.27 26.75 -3.45
CA THR A 63 7.17 26.08 -4.39
C THR A 63 8.47 25.67 -3.71
N TYR A 64 9.02 24.54 -4.12
CA TYR A 64 10.30 24.01 -3.67
C TYR A 64 11.15 23.70 -4.90
N THR A 65 12.40 24.16 -4.88
CA THR A 65 13.37 23.96 -5.96
C THR A 65 14.65 23.35 -5.40
N GLU A 66 15.64 23.08 -6.25
CA GLU A 66 16.93 22.48 -5.84
C GLU A 66 17.56 23.19 -4.64
N VAL A 67 17.43 24.52 -4.56
CA VAL A 67 17.94 25.33 -3.44
C VAL A 67 17.32 24.95 -2.09
N ASP A 68 16.06 24.50 -2.07
CA ASP A 68 15.39 24.09 -0.85
C ASP A 68 15.77 22.67 -0.42
N PHE A 69 16.06 21.81 -1.40
CA PHE A 69 16.50 20.44 -1.21
C PHE A 69 18.02 20.30 -1.09
N ASP A 70 18.76 21.41 -1.24
CA ASP A 70 20.21 21.43 -1.28
C ASP A 70 20.74 20.71 -0.05
N ARG A 71 21.23 19.51 -0.33
CA ARG A 71 21.34 18.40 0.60
C ARG A 71 22.31 18.77 1.70
N VAL A 72 22.03 18.30 2.91
CA VAL A 72 23.11 18.07 3.87
C VAL A 72 24.21 17.33 3.10
N SER A 73 25.48 17.66 3.32
CA SER A 73 26.62 16.93 2.75
C SER A 73 26.34 15.44 2.61
N ASP A 74 26.92 14.74 1.62
CA ASP A 74 26.76 13.28 1.33
C ASP A 74 26.87 12.32 2.55
N THR A 75 27.18 12.86 3.72
CA THR A 75 26.91 12.29 5.05
C THR A 75 26.15 13.30 5.91
N PRO A 76 24.93 13.00 6.40
CA PRO A 76 24.24 13.76 7.40
C PRO A 76 25.11 13.79 8.66
N ASP A 77 25.52 14.99 9.06
CA ASP A 77 26.27 15.20 10.29
C ASP A 77 25.29 15.09 11.48
N PRO A 78 25.40 14.08 12.35
CA PRO A 78 24.54 13.96 13.53
C PRO A 78 24.60 15.20 14.44
N GLY A 79 25.68 16.00 14.35
CA GLY A 79 25.81 17.28 15.03
C GLY A 79 24.84 18.37 14.57
N GLN A 80 24.11 18.16 13.47
CA GLN A 80 23.07 19.07 12.97
C GLN A 80 21.68 18.77 13.52
N LEU A 81 21.48 17.63 14.20
CA LEU A 81 20.15 17.20 14.66
C LEU A 81 19.47 18.27 15.54
N ASP A 82 20.20 18.84 16.51
CA ASP A 82 19.67 19.88 17.40
C ASP A 82 19.21 21.12 16.63
N ALA A 83 19.93 21.51 15.57
CA ALA A 83 19.57 22.65 14.75
C ALA A 83 18.30 22.34 13.93
N VAL A 84 18.23 21.16 13.31
CA VAL A 84 17.06 20.72 12.54
C VAL A 84 15.82 20.63 13.45
N LEU A 85 15.94 20.06 14.65
CA LEU A 85 14.83 20.01 15.62
C LEU A 85 14.39 21.41 16.07
N THR A 86 15.34 22.33 16.28
CA THR A 86 15.02 23.73 16.60
C THR A 86 14.22 24.39 15.47
N ASP A 87 14.61 24.17 14.21
CA ASP A 87 13.90 24.70 13.04
C ASP A 87 12.49 24.11 12.95
N ILE A 88 12.32 22.79 13.18
CA ILE A 88 11.01 22.13 13.17
C ILE A 88 10.07 22.74 14.22
N GLU A 89 10.57 22.97 15.44
CA GLU A 89 9.78 23.51 16.54
C GLU A 89 9.41 24.98 16.35
N SER A 90 10.35 25.79 15.86
CA SER A 90 10.23 27.25 15.81
C SER A 90 9.58 27.77 14.53
N GLU A 91 9.78 27.08 13.40
CA GLU A 91 9.27 27.52 12.10
C GLU A 91 7.89 26.92 11.78
N THR A 92 7.21 27.46 10.76
CA THR A 92 5.94 26.92 10.22
C THR A 92 5.95 26.98 8.70
N GLY A 93 5.04 26.24 8.03
CA GLY A 93 4.94 26.26 6.57
C GLY A 93 6.18 25.66 5.88
N LYS A 94 6.67 26.32 4.82
CA LYS A 94 7.76 25.82 3.98
C LYS A 94 9.06 25.52 4.77
N PRO A 95 9.61 26.40 5.62
CA PRO A 95 10.84 26.10 6.36
C PRO A 95 10.74 24.86 7.26
N ARG A 96 9.62 24.69 7.97
CA ARG A 96 9.38 23.47 8.77
C ARG A 96 9.36 22.21 7.91
N ARG A 97 8.70 22.26 6.74
CA ARG A 97 8.62 21.10 5.83
C ARG A 97 9.99 20.70 5.28
N VAL A 98 10.83 21.68 4.94
CA VAL A 98 12.22 21.42 4.54
C VAL A 98 13.03 20.81 5.68
N ALA A 99 12.89 21.34 6.91
CA ALA A 99 13.58 20.78 8.08
C ALA A 99 13.13 19.34 8.39
N LEU A 100 11.84 19.02 8.23
CA LEU A 100 11.33 17.66 8.37
C LEU A 100 11.88 16.71 7.29
N ALA A 101 11.95 17.16 6.04
CA ALA A 101 12.54 16.36 4.96
C ALA A 101 14.02 16.04 5.23
N ARG A 102 14.79 17.02 5.73
CA ARG A 102 16.18 16.82 6.16
C ARG A 102 16.28 15.83 7.33
N LEU A 103 15.39 15.93 8.32
CA LEU A 103 15.35 14.98 9.43
C LEU A 103 15.04 13.55 8.93
N ALA A 104 14.15 13.39 7.96
CA ALA A 104 13.86 12.10 7.35
C ALA A 104 15.09 11.51 6.63
N GLU A 105 15.85 12.32 5.88
CA GLU A 105 17.13 11.90 5.30
C GLU A 105 18.14 11.47 6.38
N MET A 106 18.28 12.26 7.46
CA MET A 106 19.14 11.90 8.60
C MET A 106 18.73 10.58 9.25
N ALA A 107 17.43 10.35 9.44
CA ALA A 107 16.89 9.13 10.04
C ALA A 107 17.10 7.91 9.13
N ALA A 108 16.98 8.07 7.80
CA ALA A 108 17.21 6.99 6.84
C ALA A 108 18.67 6.52 6.83
N GLU A 109 19.62 7.43 7.06
CA GLU A 109 21.04 7.11 7.10
C GLU A 109 21.55 6.64 8.46
N ALA A 110 21.02 7.23 9.55
CA ALA A 110 21.47 6.97 10.92
C ALA A 110 20.29 6.96 11.92
N PRO A 111 19.41 5.95 11.85
CA PRO A 111 18.17 5.93 12.63
C PRO A 111 18.42 6.00 14.15
N GLU A 112 19.46 5.34 14.66
CA GLU A 112 19.74 5.38 16.10
C GLU A 112 20.24 6.74 16.59
N ALA A 113 20.79 7.58 15.70
CA ALA A 113 21.21 8.94 16.03
C ALA A 113 20.02 9.89 16.16
N CYS A 114 18.88 9.56 15.57
CA CYS A 114 17.65 10.37 15.58
C CYS A 114 16.70 10.06 16.75
N ALA A 115 17.17 9.36 17.80
CA ALA A 115 16.34 9.01 18.95
C ALA A 115 15.70 10.24 19.64
N ASP A 116 16.43 11.36 19.71
CA ASP A 116 15.93 12.61 20.32
C ASP A 116 14.86 13.31 19.47
N ALA A 117 14.67 12.90 18.22
CA ALA A 117 13.61 13.41 17.34
C ALA A 117 12.23 12.80 17.63
N VAL A 118 12.17 11.67 18.36
CA VAL A 118 10.92 10.92 18.56
C VAL A 118 9.85 11.76 19.26
N GLU A 119 10.17 12.43 20.36
CA GLU A 119 9.18 13.24 21.08
C GLU A 119 8.65 14.42 20.22
N PRO A 120 9.50 15.22 19.55
CA PRO A 120 9.04 16.21 18.56
C PRO A 120 8.12 15.62 17.49
N MET A 121 8.45 14.47 16.91
CA MET A 121 7.64 13.86 15.85
C MET A 121 6.28 13.36 16.37
N VAL A 122 6.24 12.76 17.56
CA VAL A 122 4.98 12.34 18.20
C VAL A 122 4.04 13.54 18.40
N LYS A 123 4.56 14.72 18.79
CA LYS A 123 3.76 15.94 18.93
C LYS A 123 3.15 16.41 17.60
N LEU A 124 3.83 16.16 16.48
CA LEU A 124 3.35 16.54 15.15
C LEU A 124 2.26 15.61 14.61
N LEU A 125 2.00 14.45 15.24
CA LEU A 125 0.92 13.55 14.82
C LEU A 125 -0.47 14.12 15.10
N SER A 126 -0.59 15.10 16.00
CA SER A 126 -1.82 15.82 16.30
C SER A 126 -1.76 17.26 15.80
N ASP A 127 -2.90 17.81 15.39
CA ASP A 127 -3.09 19.24 15.06
C ASP A 127 -2.13 19.81 13.99
N SER A 128 -1.58 18.94 13.13
CA SER A 128 -0.69 19.31 12.03
C SER A 128 -1.30 18.94 10.67
N PRO A 129 -0.91 19.61 9.57
CA PRO A 129 -1.36 19.23 8.23
C PRO A 129 -0.92 17.81 7.83
N PRO A 130 -1.66 17.12 6.94
CA PRO A 130 -1.35 15.74 6.56
C PRO A 130 0.08 15.50 6.06
N ALA A 131 0.64 16.45 5.29
CA ALA A 131 2.02 16.37 4.82
C ALA A 131 3.06 16.41 5.96
N VAL A 132 2.75 17.14 7.04
CA VAL A 132 3.61 17.22 8.24
C VAL A 132 3.47 15.95 9.08
N GLN A 133 2.25 15.45 9.25
CA GLN A 133 1.99 14.19 9.95
C GLN A 133 2.65 13.01 9.23
N GLY A 134 2.55 12.96 7.89
CA GLY A 134 3.18 11.91 7.07
C GLY A 134 4.71 11.91 7.20
N GLU A 135 5.36 13.07 7.15
CA GLU A 135 6.81 13.16 7.34
C GLU A 135 7.23 12.77 8.76
N ALA A 136 6.44 13.15 9.77
CA ALA A 136 6.67 12.74 11.16
C ALA A 136 6.53 11.22 11.35
N LEU A 137 5.51 10.60 10.74
CA LEU A 137 5.34 9.15 10.74
C LEU A 137 6.52 8.46 10.06
N ASN A 138 7.02 8.99 8.94
CA ASN A 138 8.17 8.44 8.23
C ASN A 138 9.42 8.36 9.13
N VAL A 139 9.73 9.46 9.84
CA VAL A 139 10.84 9.49 10.80
C VAL A 139 10.61 8.50 11.94
N LEU A 140 9.39 8.45 12.50
CA LEU A 140 9.05 7.53 13.59
C LEU A 140 9.12 6.05 13.16
N THR A 141 8.66 5.70 11.96
CA THR A 141 8.78 4.34 11.42
C THR A 141 10.24 3.99 11.27
N THR A 142 11.03 4.85 10.63
CA THR A 142 12.47 4.61 10.38
C THR A 142 13.27 4.41 11.67
N VAL A 143 13.05 5.25 12.69
CA VAL A 143 13.69 5.08 14.01
C VAL A 143 13.17 3.82 14.71
N GLY A 144 11.86 3.56 14.61
CA GLY A 144 11.18 2.44 15.24
C GLY A 144 11.58 1.08 14.69
N GLU A 145 11.90 0.95 13.40
CA GLU A 145 12.34 -0.31 12.79
C GLU A 145 13.56 -0.91 13.51
N SER A 146 14.43 -0.04 14.04
CA SER A 146 15.58 -0.45 14.86
C SER A 146 15.24 -0.59 16.34
N LYS A 147 14.37 0.28 16.87
CA LYS A 147 14.01 0.36 18.31
C LYS A 147 12.52 0.71 18.51
N PRO A 148 11.59 -0.25 18.36
CA PRO A 148 10.16 0.02 18.40
C PRO A 148 9.70 0.62 19.74
N GLU A 149 10.40 0.31 20.83
CA GLU A 149 10.08 0.81 22.17
C GLU A 149 10.18 2.33 22.30
N LEU A 150 11.02 2.99 21.48
CA LEU A 150 11.17 4.44 21.53
C LEU A 150 9.93 5.14 20.99
N THR A 151 9.35 4.61 19.92
CA THR A 151 8.29 5.27 19.15
C THR A 151 6.89 4.86 19.61
N ARG A 152 6.79 3.97 20.60
CA ARG A 152 5.53 3.52 21.22
C ARG A 152 4.56 4.66 21.57
N ALA A 153 5.07 5.79 22.04
CA ALA A 153 4.24 6.93 22.43
C ALA A 153 3.39 7.49 21.27
N GLY A 154 3.78 7.23 20.01
CA GLY A 154 3.02 7.61 18.83
C GLY A 154 1.82 6.70 18.52
N VAL A 155 1.76 5.47 19.05
CA VAL A 155 0.77 4.46 18.63
C VAL A 155 -0.67 4.95 18.80
N ASP A 156 -1.04 5.47 19.96
CA ASP A 156 -2.42 5.92 20.23
C ASP A 156 -2.83 7.10 19.33
N LEU A 157 -1.89 8.00 19.02
CA LEU A 157 -2.13 9.12 18.10
C LEU A 157 -2.28 8.63 16.66
N THR A 158 -1.46 7.67 16.24
CA THR A 158 -1.53 7.08 14.90
C THR A 158 -2.80 6.26 14.70
N VAL A 159 -3.32 5.59 15.74
CA VAL A 159 -4.62 4.90 15.67
C VAL A 159 -5.75 5.87 15.32
N ALA A 160 -5.73 7.10 15.84
CA ALA A 160 -6.72 8.11 15.49
C ALA A 160 -6.65 8.55 14.02
N LEU A 161 -5.51 8.37 13.35
CA LEU A 161 -5.35 8.68 11.92
C LEU A 161 -6.02 7.63 11.01
N LEU A 162 -6.47 6.49 11.53
CA LEU A 162 -7.20 5.47 10.77
C LEU A 162 -8.69 5.82 10.56
N GLU A 163 -9.18 6.93 11.12
CA GLU A 163 -10.56 7.38 10.91
C GLU A 163 -10.81 7.73 9.44
N SER A 164 -12.04 7.50 8.96
CA SER A 164 -12.43 7.73 7.56
C SER A 164 -12.41 9.20 7.11
N ALA A 165 -12.35 10.14 8.06
CA ALA A 165 -12.16 11.55 7.77
C ALA A 165 -10.71 11.90 7.38
N THR A 166 -9.75 11.00 7.66
CA THR A 166 -8.35 11.18 7.33
C THR A 166 -8.09 10.86 5.86
N HIS A 167 -7.26 11.66 5.19
CA HIS A 167 -6.92 11.45 3.79
C HIS A 167 -6.21 10.08 3.60
N PRO A 168 -6.53 9.30 2.54
CA PRO A 168 -5.99 7.95 2.33
C PRO A 168 -4.46 7.84 2.33
N LEU A 169 -3.76 8.82 1.72
CA LEU A 169 -2.30 8.85 1.77
C LEU A 169 -1.74 8.89 3.21
N LEU A 170 -2.40 9.60 4.12
CA LEU A 170 -1.97 9.65 5.52
C LEU A 170 -2.39 8.39 6.29
N GLN A 171 -3.56 7.82 5.97
CA GLN A 171 -3.95 6.50 6.50
C GLN A 171 -2.92 5.43 6.14
N ASN A 172 -2.37 5.45 4.92
CA ASN A 172 -1.32 4.52 4.50
C ASN A 172 -0.04 4.64 5.36
N GLU A 173 0.43 5.87 5.61
CA GLU A 173 1.58 6.07 6.52
C GLU A 173 1.28 5.59 7.95
N ALA A 174 0.04 5.83 8.42
CA ALA A 174 -0.40 5.37 9.73
C ALA A 174 -0.40 3.84 9.83
N VAL A 175 -0.87 3.15 8.78
CA VAL A 175 -0.83 1.69 8.69
C VAL A 175 0.60 1.18 8.71
N GLN A 176 1.52 1.77 7.93
CA GLN A 176 2.93 1.36 7.91
C GLN A 176 3.59 1.50 9.29
N PHE A 177 3.38 2.61 9.98
CA PHE A 177 3.89 2.80 11.33
C PHE A 177 3.33 1.77 12.33
N LEU A 178 2.04 1.43 12.23
CA LEU A 178 1.42 0.46 13.12
C LEU A 178 1.85 -0.99 12.80
N ASP A 179 2.06 -1.32 11.53
CA ASP A 179 2.51 -2.64 11.09
C ASP A 179 3.86 -3.04 11.71
N MET A 180 4.78 -2.09 11.82
CA MET A 180 6.06 -2.26 12.53
C MET A 180 5.89 -2.85 13.95
N PHE A 181 4.80 -2.53 14.65
CA PHE A 181 4.53 -3.08 15.99
C PHE A 181 3.84 -4.45 15.96
N ALA A 182 3.19 -4.84 14.86
CA ALA A 182 2.44 -6.09 14.79
C ALA A 182 3.32 -7.32 15.06
N ALA A 183 4.59 -7.30 14.64
CA ALA A 183 5.54 -8.39 14.88
C ALA A 183 6.18 -8.38 16.28
N HIS A 184 6.32 -7.21 16.91
CA HIS A 184 7.13 -7.01 18.12
C HIS A 184 6.32 -6.77 19.40
N ASP A 185 5.19 -6.07 19.29
CA ASP A 185 4.21 -5.89 20.36
C ASP A 185 2.78 -5.77 19.78
N PRO A 186 2.15 -6.90 19.41
CA PRO A 186 0.76 -6.92 18.93
C PRO A 186 -0.23 -6.30 19.93
N GLY A 187 0.10 -6.31 21.22
CA GLY A 187 -0.70 -5.70 22.27
C GLY A 187 -0.81 -4.18 22.13
N ALA A 188 0.25 -3.52 21.63
CA ALA A 188 0.26 -2.08 21.39
C ALA A 188 -0.77 -1.67 20.33
N VAL A 189 -0.97 -2.49 19.30
CA VAL A 189 -1.81 -2.14 18.14
C VAL A 189 -3.22 -2.74 18.19
N THR A 190 -3.62 -3.31 19.33
CA THR A 190 -4.99 -3.87 19.48
C THR A 190 -6.07 -2.80 19.27
N ALA A 191 -5.80 -1.55 19.68
CA ALA A 191 -6.72 -0.43 19.47
C ALA A 191 -6.87 -0.02 17.99
N ALA A 192 -5.91 -0.38 17.13
CA ALA A 192 -5.95 -0.12 15.68
C ALA A 192 -6.94 -1.04 14.95
N VAL A 193 -7.23 -2.22 15.49
CA VAL A 193 -8.00 -3.29 14.81
C VAL A 193 -9.33 -2.79 14.23
N PRO A 194 -10.17 -2.00 14.94
CA PRO A 194 -11.41 -1.48 14.36
C PRO A 194 -11.16 -0.52 13.19
N GLY A 195 -10.15 0.36 13.28
CA GLY A 195 -9.78 1.29 12.21
C GLY A 195 -9.25 0.55 10.98
N LEU A 196 -8.33 -0.38 11.17
CA LEU A 196 -7.82 -1.26 10.10
C LEU A 196 -8.94 -2.07 9.44
N ALA A 197 -9.87 -2.59 10.25
CA ALA A 197 -11.04 -3.29 9.75
C ALA A 197 -11.99 -2.40 8.94
N ALA A 198 -12.12 -1.12 9.30
CA ALA A 198 -12.92 -0.14 8.57
C ALA A 198 -12.26 0.23 7.23
N LEU A 199 -10.95 0.46 7.20
CA LEU A 199 -10.19 0.71 5.96
C LEU A 199 -10.33 -0.46 4.98
N LEU A 200 -10.13 -1.70 5.45
CA LEU A 200 -10.39 -2.91 4.66
C LEU A 200 -11.86 -3.01 4.23
N GLY A 201 -12.77 -2.53 5.07
CA GLY A 201 -14.21 -2.43 4.81
C GLY A 201 -14.64 -1.32 3.86
N GLU A 202 -13.77 -0.36 3.51
CA GLU A 202 -14.00 0.67 2.49
C GLU A 202 -13.43 0.26 1.13
N VAL A 203 -12.30 -0.46 1.14
CA VAL A 203 -11.79 -1.18 -0.04
C VAL A 203 -12.80 -2.23 -0.49
N ALA A 204 -13.54 -2.79 0.45
CA ALA A 204 -14.52 -3.84 0.25
C ALA A 204 -15.66 -3.52 -0.76
N PRO A 205 -16.44 -2.45 -0.61
CA PRO A 205 -17.43 -2.03 -1.60
C PRO A 205 -16.84 -1.69 -2.97
N THR A 206 -15.62 -1.10 -3.00
CA THR A 206 -14.96 -0.68 -4.25
C THR A 206 -14.28 -1.83 -4.97
N ALA A 207 -13.86 -2.87 -4.26
CA ALA A 207 -13.26 -4.07 -4.85
C ALA A 207 -14.23 -4.76 -5.82
N GLY A 208 -15.53 -4.87 -5.50
CA GLY A 208 -16.52 -5.43 -6.43
C GLY A 208 -16.65 -4.62 -7.73
N GLU A 209 -16.57 -3.29 -7.65
CA GLU A 209 -16.56 -2.42 -8.85
C GLU A 209 -15.32 -2.65 -9.71
N PHE A 210 -14.14 -2.82 -9.09
CA PHE A 210 -12.91 -3.10 -9.83
C PHE A 210 -12.83 -4.54 -10.35
N LEU A 211 -13.37 -5.52 -9.62
CA LEU A 211 -13.48 -6.92 -10.07
C LEU A 211 -14.40 -7.06 -11.28
N SER A 212 -15.31 -6.11 -11.51
CA SER A 212 -16.19 -6.08 -12.69
C SER A 212 -15.77 -5.05 -13.75
N ALA A 213 -14.59 -4.44 -13.61
CA ALA A 213 -14.09 -3.43 -14.55
C ALA A 213 -13.91 -3.99 -15.97
N GLU A 214 -14.19 -3.19 -17.00
CA GLU A 214 -13.97 -3.59 -18.40
C GLU A 214 -12.47 -3.76 -18.70
N GLU A 215 -11.62 -2.92 -18.11
CA GLU A 215 -10.18 -2.95 -18.28
C GLU A 215 -9.56 -4.16 -17.58
N VAL A 216 -9.07 -5.12 -18.37
CA VAL A 216 -8.38 -6.32 -17.89
C VAL A 216 -7.30 -6.01 -16.83
N PRO A 217 -6.40 -5.01 -17.00
CA PRO A 217 -5.40 -4.73 -15.97
C PRO A 217 -5.99 -4.29 -14.63
N LEU A 218 -7.09 -3.54 -14.64
CA LEU A 218 -7.73 -3.04 -13.43
C LEU A 218 -8.39 -4.18 -12.67
N ARG A 219 -9.12 -5.03 -13.40
CA ARG A 219 -9.76 -6.24 -12.86
C ARG A 219 -8.75 -7.24 -12.32
N SER A 220 -7.68 -7.51 -13.09
CA SER A 220 -6.61 -8.40 -12.69
C SER A 220 -5.89 -7.91 -11.43
N ASN A 221 -5.54 -6.62 -11.37
CA ASN A 221 -4.91 -6.02 -10.20
C ASN A 221 -5.81 -6.08 -8.96
N ALA A 222 -7.10 -5.81 -9.11
CA ALA A 222 -8.05 -5.88 -8.00
C ALA A 222 -8.15 -7.31 -7.44
N ALA A 223 -8.25 -8.31 -8.32
CA ALA A 223 -8.23 -9.72 -7.92
C ALA A 223 -6.88 -10.10 -7.27
N GLY A 224 -5.76 -9.58 -7.78
CA GLY A 224 -4.43 -9.83 -7.20
C GLY A 224 -4.29 -9.27 -5.79
N VAL A 225 -4.72 -8.02 -5.56
CA VAL A 225 -4.73 -7.40 -4.23
C VAL A 225 -5.63 -8.19 -3.27
N LEU A 226 -6.83 -8.60 -3.70
CA LEU A 226 -7.70 -9.42 -2.87
C LEU A 226 -7.09 -10.79 -2.57
N ALA A 227 -6.37 -11.40 -3.51
CA ALA A 227 -5.66 -12.63 -3.25
C ALA A 227 -4.62 -12.41 -2.15
N ASP A 228 -3.80 -11.37 -2.23
CA ASP A 228 -2.77 -11.05 -1.24
C ASP A 228 -3.38 -10.78 0.14
N ILE A 229 -4.47 -10.01 0.20
CA ILE A 229 -5.24 -9.81 1.43
C ILE A 229 -5.79 -11.14 1.95
N ALA A 230 -6.25 -12.05 1.09
CA ALA A 230 -6.75 -13.36 1.52
C ALA A 230 -5.65 -14.24 2.12
N GLY A 231 -4.38 -14.00 1.79
CA GLY A 231 -3.24 -14.73 2.36
C GLY A 231 -3.06 -14.45 3.84
N GLU A 232 -3.29 -13.21 4.26
CA GLU A 232 -3.11 -12.75 5.64
C GLU A 232 -4.44 -12.62 6.41
N TYR A 233 -5.52 -12.27 5.71
CA TYR A 233 -6.83 -11.93 6.29
C TYR A 233 -8.01 -12.58 5.52
N PRO A 234 -8.09 -13.91 5.39
CA PRO A 234 -9.10 -14.60 4.59
C PRO A 234 -10.54 -14.33 5.05
N THR A 235 -10.77 -14.10 6.36
CA THR A 235 -12.09 -13.70 6.89
C THR A 235 -12.62 -12.41 6.25
N LYS A 236 -11.72 -11.47 5.91
CA LYS A 236 -12.09 -10.18 5.33
C LYS A 236 -12.49 -10.30 3.87
N VAL A 237 -11.95 -11.30 3.16
CA VAL A 237 -12.18 -11.51 1.73
C VAL A 237 -13.47 -12.28 1.42
N LYS A 238 -14.06 -12.94 2.44
CA LYS A 238 -15.34 -13.66 2.32
C LYS A 238 -16.43 -12.95 1.50
N PRO A 239 -16.66 -11.63 1.64
CA PRO A 239 -17.73 -10.96 0.89
C PRO A 239 -17.56 -11.01 -0.64
N TRP A 240 -16.32 -11.16 -1.15
CA TRP A 240 -16.02 -11.24 -2.59
C TRP A 240 -15.89 -12.67 -3.12
N VAL A 241 -16.22 -13.68 -2.33
CA VAL A 241 -16.24 -15.07 -2.83
C VAL A 241 -17.17 -15.20 -4.05
N PRO A 242 -18.39 -14.61 -4.08
CA PRO A 242 -19.23 -14.64 -5.28
C PRO A 242 -18.55 -14.03 -6.51
N ASP A 243 -17.92 -12.86 -6.36
CA ASP A 243 -17.20 -12.20 -7.48
C ASP A 243 -16.00 -13.04 -7.94
N ALA A 244 -15.24 -13.62 -7.01
CA ALA A 244 -14.13 -14.50 -7.34
C ALA A 244 -14.58 -15.77 -8.07
N ILE A 245 -15.78 -16.29 -7.79
CA ILE A 245 -16.37 -17.40 -8.55
C ILE A 245 -16.66 -16.98 -9.99
N GLU A 246 -17.26 -15.80 -10.19
CA GLU A 246 -17.53 -15.28 -11.53
C GLU A 246 -16.25 -15.09 -12.36
N LEU A 247 -15.15 -14.69 -11.71
CA LEU A 247 -13.84 -14.51 -12.35
C LEU A 247 -13.13 -15.81 -12.74
N LEU A 248 -13.62 -16.98 -12.33
CA LEU A 248 -13.06 -18.27 -12.79
C LEU A 248 -13.28 -18.51 -14.29
N ASP A 249 -14.25 -17.85 -14.91
CA ASP A 249 -14.52 -17.92 -16.36
C ASP A 249 -14.02 -16.67 -17.12
N ASP A 250 -13.15 -15.86 -16.49
CA ASP A 250 -12.63 -14.65 -17.14
C ASP A 250 -11.80 -15.00 -18.39
N PRO A 251 -11.91 -14.26 -19.51
CA PRO A 251 -11.09 -14.51 -20.68
C PRO A 251 -9.58 -14.34 -20.44
N ASP A 252 -9.18 -13.55 -19.44
CA ASP A 252 -7.77 -13.32 -19.09
C ASP A 252 -7.25 -14.36 -18.09
N GLU A 253 -6.13 -15.01 -18.44
CA GLU A 253 -5.52 -16.06 -17.63
C GLU A 253 -5.04 -15.57 -16.25
N GLN A 254 -4.56 -14.32 -16.15
CA GLN A 254 -4.08 -13.77 -14.89
C GLN A 254 -5.24 -13.46 -13.95
N VAL A 255 -6.38 -13.02 -14.49
CA VAL A 255 -7.61 -12.83 -13.70
C VAL A 255 -8.08 -14.17 -13.12
N ARG A 256 -8.14 -15.25 -13.93
CA ARG A 256 -8.49 -16.59 -13.44
C ARG A 256 -7.50 -17.11 -12.39
N HIS A 257 -6.21 -16.87 -12.59
CA HIS A 257 -5.18 -17.21 -11.60
C HIS A 257 -5.41 -16.51 -10.26
N ASN A 258 -5.66 -15.21 -10.28
CA ASN A 258 -5.91 -14.44 -9.06
C ASN A 258 -7.21 -14.87 -8.38
N ALA A 259 -8.25 -15.18 -9.15
CA ALA A 259 -9.52 -15.70 -8.64
C ALA A 259 -9.36 -17.05 -7.92
N THR A 260 -8.64 -18.01 -8.53
CA THR A 260 -8.34 -19.30 -7.88
C THR A 260 -7.50 -19.12 -6.61
N ALA A 261 -6.57 -18.16 -6.60
CA ALA A 261 -5.78 -17.85 -5.41
C ALA A 261 -6.64 -17.32 -4.25
N ILE A 262 -7.58 -16.42 -4.52
CA ILE A 262 -8.56 -15.94 -3.53
C ILE A 262 -9.33 -17.12 -2.94
N LEU A 263 -9.92 -17.96 -3.79
CA LEU A 263 -10.78 -19.05 -3.35
C LEU A 263 -10.02 -20.11 -2.55
N ALA A 264 -8.80 -20.47 -2.96
CA ALA A 264 -7.96 -21.42 -2.23
C ALA A 264 -7.59 -20.88 -0.83
N ARG A 265 -7.16 -19.61 -0.75
CA ARG A 265 -6.78 -18.95 0.51
C ARG A 265 -7.97 -18.79 1.46
N VAL A 266 -9.13 -18.41 0.94
CA VAL A 266 -10.36 -18.33 1.74
C VAL A 266 -10.82 -19.71 2.20
N ALA A 267 -10.80 -20.72 1.32
CA ALA A 267 -11.23 -22.08 1.67
C ALA A 267 -10.35 -22.72 2.75
N ALA A 268 -9.06 -22.38 2.83
CA ALA A 268 -8.14 -22.89 3.84
C ALA A 268 -8.59 -22.59 5.28
N GLU A 269 -9.21 -21.43 5.52
CA GLU A 269 -9.73 -21.04 6.85
C GLU A 269 -11.26 -21.15 6.94
N HIS A 270 -11.97 -20.96 5.83
CA HIS A 270 -13.42 -20.91 5.74
C HIS A 270 -13.96 -21.82 4.64
N PRO A 271 -13.79 -23.15 4.79
CA PRO A 271 -14.19 -24.12 3.77
C PRO A 271 -15.70 -24.17 3.54
N ASP A 272 -16.51 -23.56 4.41
CA ASP A 272 -17.96 -23.53 4.33
C ASP A 272 -18.51 -22.54 3.29
N VAL A 273 -17.71 -21.55 2.86
CA VAL A 273 -18.18 -20.47 1.96
C VAL A 273 -17.85 -20.70 0.48
N VAL A 274 -16.89 -21.57 0.18
CA VAL A 274 -16.42 -21.87 -1.18
C VAL A 274 -17.12 -23.05 -1.90
N PRO A 275 -17.92 -23.95 -1.28
CA PRO A 275 -18.59 -25.04 -2.01
C PRO A 275 -19.39 -24.63 -3.26
N PRO A 276 -20.02 -23.43 -3.34
CA PRO A 276 -20.65 -22.96 -4.56
C PRO A 276 -19.72 -22.89 -5.79
N ALA A 277 -18.40 -22.82 -5.61
CA ALA A 277 -17.40 -22.74 -6.67
C ALA A 277 -16.96 -24.12 -7.23
N THR A 278 -17.50 -25.23 -6.71
CA THR A 278 -16.92 -26.57 -6.95
C THR A 278 -16.89 -26.94 -8.43
N GLU A 279 -17.93 -26.62 -9.19
CA GLU A 279 -18.01 -26.96 -10.62
C GLU A 279 -17.09 -26.06 -11.46
N GLU A 280 -16.98 -24.78 -11.11
CA GLU A 280 -16.08 -23.84 -11.76
C GLU A 280 -14.61 -24.18 -11.44
N LEU A 281 -14.30 -24.57 -10.20
CA LEU A 281 -12.98 -25.04 -9.79
C LEU A 281 -12.59 -26.35 -10.49
N LEU A 282 -13.55 -27.23 -10.74
CA LEU A 282 -13.35 -28.41 -11.58
C LEU A 282 -13.00 -28.04 -13.03
N ALA A 283 -13.68 -27.05 -13.60
CA ALA A 283 -13.44 -26.62 -14.98
C ALA A 283 -12.04 -26.01 -15.17
N VAL A 284 -11.56 -25.22 -14.21
CA VAL A 284 -10.21 -24.62 -14.27
C VAL A 284 -9.08 -25.62 -14.01
N LEU A 285 -9.36 -26.90 -13.75
CA LEU A 285 -8.33 -27.97 -13.78
C LEU A 285 -7.81 -28.24 -15.20
N ASP A 286 -8.40 -27.66 -16.24
CA ASP A 286 -7.89 -27.67 -17.63
C ASP A 286 -7.32 -26.29 -18.05
N ASP A 287 -7.07 -25.40 -17.09
CA ASP A 287 -6.55 -24.04 -17.38
C ASP A 287 -5.12 -24.06 -17.94
N ASP A 288 -4.78 -23.10 -18.80
CA ASP A 288 -3.45 -22.97 -19.39
C ASP A 288 -2.34 -22.76 -18.34
N LEU A 289 -2.62 -22.01 -17.27
CA LEU A 289 -1.64 -21.69 -16.22
C LEU A 289 -1.59 -22.79 -15.16
N ALA A 290 -0.40 -23.37 -14.97
CA ALA A 290 -0.16 -24.38 -13.94
C ALA A 290 -0.54 -23.90 -12.52
N ASN A 291 -0.25 -22.64 -12.19
CA ASN A 291 -0.59 -22.08 -10.88
C ASN A 291 -2.11 -21.99 -10.64
N THR A 292 -2.91 -21.77 -11.69
CA THR A 292 -4.39 -21.78 -11.60
C THR A 292 -4.88 -23.18 -11.25
N ARG A 293 -4.39 -24.21 -11.97
CA ARG A 293 -4.72 -25.61 -11.70
C ARG A 293 -4.26 -26.07 -10.31
N PHE A 294 -3.07 -25.64 -9.89
CA PHE A 294 -2.53 -25.90 -8.55
C PHE A 294 -3.42 -25.32 -7.45
N ASN A 295 -3.82 -24.05 -7.57
CA ASN A 295 -4.72 -23.40 -6.62
C ASN A 295 -6.09 -24.08 -6.59
N ALA A 296 -6.62 -24.48 -7.75
CA ALA A 296 -7.88 -25.20 -7.84
C ALA A 296 -7.85 -26.55 -7.10
N CYS A 297 -6.75 -27.31 -7.21
CA CYS A 297 -6.57 -28.54 -6.43
C CYS A 297 -6.67 -28.27 -4.92
N TRP A 298 -5.98 -27.24 -4.41
CA TRP A 298 -6.05 -26.86 -2.99
C TRP A 298 -7.45 -26.43 -2.56
N ALA A 299 -8.12 -25.60 -3.36
CA ALA A 299 -9.48 -25.17 -3.06
C ALA A 299 -10.44 -26.37 -2.96
N LEU A 300 -10.38 -27.31 -3.92
CA LEU A 300 -11.18 -28.54 -3.94
C LEU A 300 -10.90 -29.45 -2.74
N ASN A 301 -9.64 -29.52 -2.31
CA ASN A 301 -9.25 -30.22 -1.09
C ASN A 301 -9.90 -29.62 0.16
N TYR A 302 -9.79 -28.30 0.33
CA TYR A 302 -10.29 -27.61 1.52
C TYR A 302 -11.81 -27.70 1.65
N VAL A 303 -12.55 -27.65 0.55
CA VAL A 303 -14.02 -27.80 0.56
C VAL A 303 -14.47 -29.28 0.57
N ASN A 304 -13.53 -30.23 0.64
CA ASN A 304 -13.79 -31.67 0.66
C ASN A 304 -14.66 -32.14 -0.53
N ALA A 305 -14.28 -31.73 -1.75
CA ALA A 305 -15.03 -31.99 -2.97
C ALA A 305 -14.88 -33.44 -3.48
N THR A 306 -15.42 -34.41 -2.74
CA THR A 306 -15.28 -35.85 -3.03
C THR A 306 -15.82 -36.29 -4.40
N ASN A 307 -16.69 -35.51 -5.04
CA ASN A 307 -17.17 -35.78 -6.42
C ASN A 307 -16.11 -35.50 -7.50
N THR A 308 -14.95 -34.93 -7.14
CA THR A 308 -13.90 -34.52 -8.08
C THR A 308 -12.75 -35.53 -8.22
N VAL A 309 -12.76 -36.60 -7.41
CA VAL A 309 -11.64 -37.55 -7.27
C VAL A 309 -11.21 -38.17 -8.59
N ASP A 310 -12.15 -38.56 -9.45
CA ASP A 310 -11.81 -39.19 -10.73
C ASP A 310 -11.08 -38.23 -11.69
N THR A 311 -11.51 -36.95 -11.73
CA THR A 311 -10.81 -35.91 -12.50
C THR A 311 -9.43 -35.64 -11.92
N LEU A 312 -9.32 -35.50 -10.59
CA LEU A 312 -8.04 -35.24 -9.93
C LEU A 312 -7.03 -36.38 -10.13
N ARG A 313 -7.48 -37.64 -10.23
CA ARG A 313 -6.62 -38.77 -10.62
C ARG A 313 -6.07 -38.64 -12.03
N GLU A 314 -6.88 -38.17 -12.97
CA GLU A 314 -6.43 -37.90 -14.33
C GLU A 314 -5.39 -36.77 -14.33
N ILE A 315 -5.64 -35.68 -13.61
CA ILE A 315 -4.67 -34.58 -13.44
C ILE A 315 -3.36 -35.09 -12.82
N ALA A 316 -3.43 -35.83 -11.71
CA ALA A 316 -2.26 -36.43 -11.05
C ALA A 316 -1.41 -37.30 -12.00
N ALA A 317 -2.05 -37.99 -12.95
CA ALA A 317 -1.36 -38.87 -13.90
C ALA A 317 -0.83 -38.15 -15.15
N THR A 318 -1.49 -37.09 -15.61
CA THR A 318 -1.33 -36.55 -16.96
C THR A 318 -0.90 -35.10 -17.05
N ASP A 319 -1.06 -34.32 -15.96
CA ASP A 319 -0.74 -32.89 -15.99
C ASP A 319 0.72 -32.66 -16.39
N PRO A 320 1.02 -31.70 -17.28
CA PRO A 320 2.41 -31.44 -17.70
C PRO A 320 3.29 -30.90 -16.56
N ASP A 321 2.70 -30.18 -15.61
CA ASP A 321 3.41 -29.57 -14.49
C ASP A 321 3.57 -30.55 -13.32
N THR A 322 4.76 -30.57 -12.72
CA THR A 322 5.08 -31.56 -11.68
C THR A 322 4.39 -31.22 -10.36
N ASP A 323 4.33 -29.93 -10.01
CA ASP A 323 3.74 -29.49 -8.74
C ASP A 323 2.22 -29.70 -8.78
N VAL A 324 1.60 -29.51 -9.95
CA VAL A 324 0.18 -29.82 -10.16
C VAL A 324 -0.10 -31.31 -10.02
N ARG A 325 0.73 -32.19 -10.61
CA ARG A 325 0.57 -33.65 -10.43
C ARG A 325 0.69 -34.06 -8.96
N GLU A 326 1.68 -33.50 -8.25
CA GLU A 326 1.93 -33.82 -6.85
C GLU A 326 0.80 -33.35 -5.93
N VAL A 327 0.31 -32.11 -6.08
CA VAL A 327 -0.84 -31.64 -5.30
C VAL A 327 -2.10 -32.43 -5.65
N ALA A 328 -2.37 -32.71 -6.93
CA ALA A 328 -3.56 -33.48 -7.32
C ALA A 328 -3.56 -34.88 -6.68
N GLN A 329 -2.40 -35.56 -6.64
CA GLN A 329 -2.29 -36.85 -5.96
C GLN A 329 -2.53 -36.73 -4.45
N LEU A 330 -1.96 -35.71 -3.80
CA LEU A 330 -2.19 -35.45 -2.38
C LEU A 330 -3.68 -35.24 -2.09
N VAL A 331 -4.38 -34.49 -2.94
CA VAL A 331 -5.81 -34.23 -2.78
C VAL A 331 -6.63 -35.50 -3.01
N VAL A 332 -6.29 -36.33 -3.99
CA VAL A 332 -6.91 -37.65 -4.16
C VAL A 332 -6.77 -38.49 -2.88
N ASP A 333 -5.57 -38.57 -2.33
CA ASP A 333 -5.32 -39.34 -1.10
C ASP A 333 -6.17 -38.79 0.07
N ASN A 334 -6.23 -37.46 0.24
CA ASN A 334 -7.01 -36.82 1.29
C ASN A 334 -8.53 -37.02 1.16
N LEU A 335 -9.07 -36.98 -0.06
CA LEU A 335 -10.51 -37.10 -0.30
C LEU A 335 -11.03 -38.55 -0.19
N GLU A 336 -10.12 -39.53 -0.18
CA GLU A 336 -10.43 -40.96 -0.05
C GLU A 336 -10.26 -41.52 1.37
N GLU A 337 -9.67 -40.76 2.29
CA GLU A 337 -9.59 -41.07 3.73
C GLU A 337 -10.92 -40.86 4.49
#